data_AF-A0A429HR45-F1
#
_entry.id   AF-A0A429HR45-F1
#
_cell.length_a   1.000
_cell.length_b   1.000
_cell.length_c   1.000
_cell.angle_alpha   90.00
_cell.angle_beta   90.00
_cell.angle_gamma   90.00
#
_symmetry.space_group_name_H-M   'P 1'
#
loop_
_entity.id
_entity.type
_entity.pdbx_description
1 polymer ?
#
loop_
_entity_poly.entity_id
_entity_poly.type
_entity_poly.pdbx_seq_one_letter_code
_entity_poly.pdbx_strand_id
1 'polypeptide(L)'
;MPQPVHHGDGGPPPLPRAQNAVAAAVPPANRMGFYRGMGEADETELLGVLRRWWLRVRLYADPLPDGIRTDIEAGTAPGQSADVTLRQVAADRETSTSERCPRSR
;
A
#
# COMPACT_ATOMS: atom_id res chain seq x y z
N MET A 1 34.89 -12.71 6.20
CA MET A 1 33.65 -13.40 6.58
C MET A 1 32.53 -12.89 5.68
N PRO A 2 31.98 -13.68 4.75
CA PRO A 2 30.86 -13.21 3.93
C PRO A 2 29.58 -13.18 4.77
N GLN A 3 28.83 -12.07 4.67
CA GLN A 3 27.53 -11.90 5.33
C GLN A 3 26.51 -12.86 4.69
N PRO A 4 25.57 -13.47 5.45
CA PRO A 4 24.52 -14.30 4.86
C PRO A 4 23.59 -13.42 4.02
N VAL A 5 23.44 -13.77 2.75
CA VAL A 5 22.43 -13.16 1.87
C VAL A 5 21.08 -13.74 2.29
N HIS A 6 20.24 -12.93 2.94
CA HIS A 6 18.85 -13.31 3.18
C HIS A 6 18.13 -13.36 1.83
N HIS A 7 18.06 -14.55 1.23
CA HIS A 7 17.04 -14.85 0.24
C HIS A 7 15.70 -14.83 0.98
N GLY A 8 14.93 -13.77 0.79
CA GLY A 8 13.57 -13.69 1.31
C GLY A 8 12.74 -14.82 0.73
N ASP A 9 12.08 -15.58 1.60
CA ASP A 9 11.01 -16.51 1.26
C ASP A 9 10.07 -15.87 0.24
N GLY A 10 9.56 -16.65 -0.72
CA GLY A 10 8.78 -16.25 -1.89
C GLY A 10 7.42 -15.56 -1.64
N GLY A 11 7.29 -14.80 -0.55
CA GLY A 11 6.28 -13.78 -0.39
C GLY A 11 6.60 -12.52 -1.21
N PRO A 12 5.63 -11.59 -1.34
CA PRO A 12 5.87 -10.33 -2.00
C PRO A 12 7.06 -9.59 -1.35
N PRO A 13 7.94 -8.96 -2.15
CA PRO A 13 9.12 -8.28 -1.62
C PRO A 13 8.72 -7.29 -0.52
N PRO A 14 9.48 -7.21 0.59
CA PRO A 14 9.19 -6.29 1.68
C PRO A 14 8.97 -4.87 1.16
N LEU A 15 8.02 -4.14 1.74
CA LEU A 15 7.82 -2.72 1.46
C LEU A 15 9.18 -1.99 1.60
N PRO A 16 9.73 -1.39 0.53
CA PRO A 16 10.95 -0.65 0.65
C PRO A 16 10.71 0.55 1.55
N ARG A 17 11.38 0.56 2.71
CA ARG A 17 11.30 1.64 3.70
C ARG A 17 12.23 2.81 3.36
N ALA A 18 13.15 2.62 2.41
CA ALA A 18 14.10 3.62 1.98
C ALA A 18 13.59 4.42 0.77
N GLN A 19 13.66 5.75 0.84
CA GLN A 19 13.27 6.66 -0.23
C GLN A 19 13.90 6.31 -1.59
N ASN A 20 15.21 6.02 -1.61
CA ASN A 20 15.93 5.71 -2.85
C ASN A 20 15.47 4.39 -3.48
N ALA A 21 15.05 3.41 -2.66
CA ALA A 21 14.53 2.15 -3.18
C ALA A 21 13.16 2.34 -3.85
N VAL A 22 12.30 3.19 -3.27
CA VAL A 22 11.03 3.57 -3.91
C VAL A 22 11.29 4.37 -5.18
N ALA A 23 12.16 5.37 -5.15
CA ALA A 23 12.49 6.21 -6.30
C ALA A 23 13.00 5.41 -7.52
N ALA A 24 13.84 4.40 -7.27
CA ALA A 24 14.37 3.53 -8.32
C ALA A 24 13.25 2.74 -9.03
N ALA A 25 12.22 2.34 -8.30
CA ALA A 25 11.09 1.56 -8.81
C ALA A 25 9.98 2.43 -9.44
N VAL A 26 9.96 3.73 -9.17
CA VAL A 26 9.03 4.68 -9.80
C VAL A 26 9.41 4.90 -11.28
N PRO A 27 8.45 4.79 -12.22
CA PRO A 27 8.68 5.11 -13.63
C PRO A 27 9.32 6.50 -13.81
N PRO A 28 10.29 6.68 -14.72
CA PRO A 28 11.03 7.94 -14.86
C PRO A 28 10.13 9.18 -14.95
N ALA A 29 9.02 9.11 -15.70
CA ALA A 29 8.05 10.20 -15.87
C ALA A 29 7.40 10.67 -14.56
N ASN A 30 7.31 9.80 -13.55
CA ASN A 30 6.62 10.05 -12.28
C ASN A 30 7.56 10.41 -11.13
N ARG A 31 8.89 10.35 -11.33
CA ARG A 31 9.87 10.57 -10.26
C ARG A 31 9.80 11.98 -9.67
N MET A 32 9.53 12.99 -10.49
CA MET A 32 9.38 14.37 -9.99
C MET A 32 8.17 14.51 -9.06
N GLY A 33 7.06 13.84 -9.36
CA GLY A 33 5.90 13.79 -8.48
C GLY A 33 6.21 13.09 -7.15
N PHE A 34 7.03 12.04 -7.19
CA PHE A 34 7.50 11.36 -5.98
C PHE A 34 8.34 12.28 -5.09
N TYR A 35 9.37 12.93 -5.65
CA TYR A 35 10.22 13.84 -4.89
C TYR A 35 9.46 15.05 -4.36
N ARG A 36 8.52 15.58 -5.14
CA ARG A 36 7.62 16.64 -4.68
C ARG A 36 6.83 16.21 -3.44
N GLY A 37 6.19 15.05 -3.49
CA GLY A 37 5.44 14.52 -2.34
C GLY A 37 6.32 14.26 -1.11
N MET A 38 7.58 13.85 -1.31
CA MET A 38 8.55 13.71 -0.21
C MET A 38 9.02 15.04 0.37
N GLY A 39 9.07 16.11 -0.44
CA GLY A 39 9.49 17.44 0.00
C GLY A 39 8.38 18.28 0.63
N GLU A 40 7.12 17.97 0.33
CA GLU A 40 5.94 18.63 0.92
C GLU A 40 5.49 17.99 2.24
N ALA A 41 5.81 16.71 2.45
CA ALA A 41 5.39 15.94 3.62
C ALA A 41 6.22 16.24 4.87
N ASP A 42 5.55 16.31 6.03
CA ASP A 42 6.24 16.33 7.32
C ASP A 42 6.72 14.94 7.77
N GLU A 43 7.49 14.87 8.86
CA GLU A 43 8.08 13.63 9.38
C GLU A 43 7.03 12.53 9.64
N THR A 44 5.82 12.89 10.07
CA THR A 44 4.74 11.95 10.34
C THR A 44 4.08 11.42 9.07
N GLU A 45 4.17 12.17 7.97
CA GLU A 45 3.56 11.86 6.68
C GLU A 45 4.50 11.08 5.74
N LEU A 46 5.82 11.15 5.93
CA LEU A 46 6.83 10.52 5.06
C LEU A 46 6.54 9.03 4.81
N LEU A 47 6.21 8.27 5.85
CA LEU A 47 5.89 6.85 5.72
C LEU A 47 4.61 6.61 4.89
N GLY A 48 3.63 7.51 5.00
CA GLY A 48 2.40 7.47 4.21
C GLY A 48 2.68 7.72 2.72
N VAL A 49 3.55 8.69 2.41
CA VAL A 49 4.00 8.99 1.05
C VAL A 49 4.71 7.77 0.45
N LEU A 50 5.68 7.18 1.17
CA LEU A 50 6.42 6.00 0.71
C LEU A 50 5.48 4.81 0.43
N ARG A 51 4.53 4.52 1.31
CA ARG A 51 3.56 3.42 1.10
C ARG A 51 2.67 3.65 -0.10
N ARG A 52 2.16 4.88 -0.28
CA ARG A 52 1.27 5.22 -1.41
C ARG A 52 1.99 5.08 -2.75
N TRP A 53 3.23 5.56 -2.83
CA TRP A 53 4.04 5.44 -4.03
C TRP A 53 4.45 4.00 -4.32
N TRP A 54 4.76 3.21 -3.29
CA TRP A 54 5.03 1.78 -3.47
C TRP A 54 3.81 1.02 -4.01
N LEU A 55 2.61 1.29 -3.49
CA LEU A 55 1.38 0.69 -4.02
C LEU A 55 1.19 1.03 -5.50
N ARG A 56 1.43 2.30 -5.87
CA ARG A 56 1.34 2.74 -7.28
C ARG A 56 2.35 2.01 -8.17
N VAL A 57 3.59 1.84 -7.72
CA VAL A 57 4.61 1.03 -8.43
C VAL A 57 4.13 -0.40 -8.64
N ARG A 58 3.53 -1.02 -7.63
CA ARG A 58 2.97 -2.37 -7.74
C ARG A 58 1.84 -2.45 -8.77
N LEU A 59 0.95 -1.45 -8.80
CA LEU A 59 -0.11 -1.37 -9.81
C LEU A 59 0.43 -1.17 -11.23
N TYR A 60 1.51 -0.41 -11.41
CA TYR A 60 2.15 -0.29 -12.73
C TYR A 60 2.82 -1.58 -13.19
N ALA A 61 3.37 -2.35 -12.26
CA ALA A 61 4.01 -3.63 -12.56
C ALA A 61 3.00 -4.77 -12.78
N ASP A 62 1.75 -4.59 -12.35
CA ASP A 62 0.67 -5.56 -12.58
C ASP A 62 0.20 -5.46 -14.05
N PRO A 63 0.32 -6.55 -14.85
CA PRO A 63 -0.21 -6.59 -16.20
C PRO A 63 -1.74 -6.68 -16.15
N LEU A 64 -2.37 -5.58 -15.74
CA LEU A 64 -3.80 -5.41 -15.84
C LEU A 64 -4.18 -5.23 -17.32
N PRO A 65 -5.27 -5.87 -17.79
CA PRO A 65 -5.89 -5.51 -19.05
C PRO A 65 -6.17 -4.00 -19.07
N ASP A 66 -5.84 -3.31 -20.17
CA ASP A 66 -5.91 -1.85 -20.23
C ASP A 66 -7.30 -1.29 -19.84
N GLY A 67 -8.37 -2.02 -20.12
CA GLY A 67 -9.73 -1.66 -19.70
C GLY A 67 -9.89 -1.56 -18.17
N ILE A 68 -9.33 -2.51 -17.41
CA ILE A 68 -9.37 -2.46 -15.94
C ILE A 68 -8.53 -1.29 -15.43
N ARG A 69 -7.39 -0.99 -16.06
CA ARG A 69 -6.55 0.16 -15.69
C ARG A 69 -7.31 1.47 -15.89
N THR A 70 -7.98 1.64 -17.03
CA THR A 70 -8.82 2.81 -17.31
C THR A 70 -9.97 2.93 -16.32
N ASP A 71 -10.64 1.82 -15.98
CA ASP A 71 -11.72 1.83 -15.00
C ASP A 71 -11.23 2.19 -13.58
N ILE A 72 -10.02 1.77 -13.20
CA ILE A 72 -9.42 2.17 -11.91
C ILE A 72 -9.11 3.67 -11.90
N GLU A 73 -8.52 4.20 -12.98
CA GLU A 73 -8.22 5.62 -13.10
C GLU A 73 -9.48 6.50 -13.12
N ALA A 74 -10.56 6.01 -13.72
CA ALA A 74 -11.87 6.66 -13.74
C ALA A 74 -12.69 6.44 -12.45
N GLY A 75 -12.23 5.57 -11.54
CA GLY A 75 -12.97 5.20 -10.32
C GLY A 75 -14.22 4.34 -10.56
N THR A 76 -14.32 3.70 -11.73
CA THR A 76 -15.44 2.85 -12.17
C THR A 76 -15.13 1.36 -12.10
N ALA A 77 -13.93 0.98 -11.66
CA ALA A 77 -13.51 -0.41 -11.55
C ALA A 77 -14.46 -1.23 -10.67
N PRO A 78 -14.83 -2.46 -11.09
CA PRO A 78 -15.61 -3.37 -10.26
C PRO A 78 -14.86 -3.68 -8.96
N GLY A 79 -15.44 -3.32 -7.82
CA GLY A 79 -14.85 -3.54 -6.50
C GLY A 79 -15.44 -2.63 -5.43
N GLN A 80 -15.18 -2.96 -4.16
CA GLN A 80 -15.45 -2.06 -3.05
C GLN A 80 -14.22 -1.17 -2.85
N SER A 81 -14.43 0.12 -2.57
CA SER A 81 -13.30 1.00 -2.25
C SER A 81 -12.61 0.52 -0.98
N ALA A 82 -11.28 0.67 -0.93
CA ALA A 82 -10.48 0.16 0.18
C ALA A 82 -10.92 0.73 1.54
N ASP A 83 -11.43 1.98 1.58
CA ASP A 83 -11.95 2.59 2.80
C ASP A 83 -13.23 1.91 3.30
N VAL A 84 -14.13 1.51 2.40
CA VAL A 84 -15.36 0.80 2.74
C VAL A 84 -15.02 -0.57 3.30
N THR A 85 -14.10 -1.29 2.66
CA THR A 85 -13.63 -2.59 3.17
C THR A 85 -12.94 -2.46 4.53
N LEU A 86 -12.10 -1.44 4.72
CA LEU A 86 -11.40 -1.23 6.00
C LEU A 86 -12.35 -0.87 7.14
N ARG A 87 -13.39 -0.07 6.88
CA ARG A 87 -14.44 0.21 7.87
C ARG A 87 -15.22 -1.05 8.25
N GLN A 88 -15.58 -1.88 7.27
CA GLN A 88 -16.28 -3.13 7.54
C GLN A 88 -15.45 -4.06 8.42
N VAL A 89 -14.16 -4.25 8.09
CA VAL A 89 -13.26 -5.09 8.88
C VAL A 89 -13.04 -4.55 10.30
N ALA A 90 -13.07 -3.22 10.50
CA ALA A 90 -13.03 -2.62 11.83
C ALA A 90 -14.30 -2.92 12.64
N ALA A 91 -15.47 -2.75 12.02
CA ALA A 91 -16.76 -3.05 12.64
C ALA A 91 -16.91 -4.55 13.00
N ASP A 92 -16.42 -5.46 12.15
CA ASP A 92 -16.44 -6.90 12.40
C ASP A 92 -15.55 -7.32 13.59
N ARG A 93 -14.47 -6.57 13.87
CA ARG A 93 -13.61 -6.81 15.05
C ARG A 93 -14.24 -6.34 16.34
N GLU A 94 -14.99 -5.25 16.31
CA GLU A 94 -15.71 -4.72 17.47
C GLU A 94 -16.86 -5.64 17.87
N THR A 95 -17.62 -6.16 16.90
CA THR A 95 -18.71 -7.12 17.16
C THR A 95 -18.19 -8.45 17.69
N SER A 96 -17.08 -8.97 17.14
CA SER A 96 -16.45 -10.21 17.61
C SER A 96 -15.85 -10.08 19.03
N THR A 97 -15.42 -8.88 19.41
CA THR A 97 -14.93 -8.58 20.76
C THR A 97 -16.09 -8.47 21.76
N SER A 98 -17.23 -7.92 21.33
CA SER A 98 -18.42 -7.76 22.17
C SER A 98 -19.10 -9.10 22.51
N GLU A 99 -18.96 -10.12 21.68
CA GLU A 99 -19.48 -11.48 21.93
C GLU A 99 -18.63 -12.29 22.93
N ARG A 100 -17.36 -11.91 23.14
CA ARG A 100 -16.42 -12.62 24.04
C ARG A 100 -16.46 -12.13 25.49
N CYS A 101 -17.32 -11.18 25.84
CA CYS A 101 -17.50 -10.70 27.21
C CYS A 101 -18.80 -11.25 27.81
N PRO A 102 -18.80 -12.41 28.52
CA PRO A 102 -19.96 -12.78 29.30
C PRO A 102 -20.12 -11.78 30.43
N ARG A 103 -21.28 -11.08 30.45
CA ARG A 103 -21.76 -10.30 31.60
C ARG A 103 -21.85 -11.24 32.81
N SER A 104 -20.80 -11.31 33.63
CA SER A 104 -20.87 -11.93 34.95
C SER A 104 -21.78 -11.06 35.83
N ARG A 105 -22.90 -11.63 36.24
CA ARG A 105 -23.86 -11.09 37.19
C ARG A 105 -23.59 -11.65 38.58
#